data_AF-A0A971Z3U5-F1
#
_entry.id   AF-A0A971Z3U5-F1
#
_cell.length_a   1.000
_cell.length_b   1.000
_cell.length_c   1.000
_cell.angle_alpha   90.00
_cell.angle_beta   90.00
_cell.angle_gamma   90.00
#
_symmetry.space_group_name_H-M   'P 1'
#
loop_
_entity.id
_entity.type
_entity.pdbx_description
1 polymer ?
#
loop_
_entity_poly.entity_id
_entity_poly.type
_entity_poly.pdbx_seq_one_letter_code
_entity_poly.pdbx_strand_id
1 'polypeptide(L)'
;QELDRHEQAGNPEQSLEELLEMLVRLVLAVKPRSGHDLSTFMRLLGLAFSQSQGHLRKYLGEVYGRVFKRYMTLVLRSAPELPVNVLFWRVHFMLGSAAFTLSSMKALKAMGETEYGQRAGTEEILRQMVPFFAAGMRADLLVSDELALSV
;
A
#
# COMPACT_ATOMS: atom_id res chain seq x y z
N GLN A 1 -8.36 -16.07 2.81
CA GLN A 1 -7.55 -17.30 2.82
C GLN A 1 -6.21 -17.06 3.51
N GLU A 2 -5.36 -16.14 3.04
CA GLU A 2 -4.05 -15.89 3.71
C GLU A 2 -4.20 -15.34 5.13
N LEU A 3 -5.07 -14.35 5.34
CA LEU A 3 -5.40 -13.86 6.69
C LEU A 3 -6.04 -14.94 7.58
N ASP A 4 -6.78 -15.90 7.00
CA ASP A 4 -7.38 -17.00 7.76
C ASP A 4 -6.30 -17.98 8.23
N ARG A 5 -5.30 -18.28 7.39
CA ARG A 5 -4.13 -19.08 7.81
C ARG A 5 -3.37 -18.41 8.94
N HIS A 6 -3.24 -17.08 8.91
CA HIS A 6 -2.54 -16.34 9.96
C HIS A 6 -3.31 -16.32 11.29
N GLU A 7 -4.62 -16.12 11.27
CA GLU A 7 -5.44 -16.19 12.47
C GLU A 7 -5.48 -17.60 13.07
N GLN A 8 -5.45 -18.64 12.23
CA GLN A 8 -5.42 -20.05 12.67
C GLN A 8 -4.05 -20.50 13.18
N ALA A 9 -2.96 -19.91 12.69
CA ALA A 9 -1.60 -20.24 13.12
C ALA A 9 -1.25 -19.70 14.52
N GLY A 10 -2.12 -18.87 15.14
CA GLY A 10 -1.87 -18.28 16.45
C GLY A 10 -0.58 -17.43 16.51
N ASN A 11 -0.13 -16.93 15.35
CA ASN A 11 1.20 -16.37 15.21
C ASN A 11 1.36 -15.10 16.08
N PRO A 12 2.54 -14.90 16.71
CA PRO A 12 2.83 -13.70 17.48
C PRO A 12 2.75 -12.46 16.57
N GLU A 13 2.60 -11.29 17.20
CA GLU A 13 2.46 -9.97 16.56
C GLU A 13 3.30 -9.87 15.28
N GLN A 14 2.61 -9.78 14.13
CA GLN A 14 3.29 -9.65 12.85
C GLN A 14 3.90 -8.27 12.74
N SER A 15 5.14 -8.22 12.28
CA SER A 15 5.78 -6.97 11.92
C SER A 15 5.06 -6.33 10.73
N LEU A 16 5.20 -5.01 10.62
CA LEU A 16 4.65 -4.27 9.49
C LEU A 16 5.24 -4.74 8.16
N GLU A 17 6.52 -5.09 8.13
CA GLU A 17 7.23 -5.64 6.98
C GLU A 17 6.60 -6.94 6.50
N GLU A 18 6.28 -7.87 7.41
CA GLU A 18 5.62 -9.13 7.06
C GLU A 18 4.23 -8.92 6.46
N LEU A 19 3.47 -7.95 6.99
CA LEU A 19 2.15 -7.59 6.49
C LEU A 19 2.21 -6.94 5.10
N LEU A 20 3.20 -6.10 4.85
CA LEU A 20 3.42 -5.47 3.54
C LEU A 20 3.94 -6.49 2.52
N GLU A 21 4.88 -7.34 2.92
CA GLU A 21 5.41 -8.42 2.10
C GLU A 21 4.32 -9.45 1.73
N MET A 22 3.37 -9.70 2.63
CA MET A 22 2.18 -10.50 2.30
C MET A 22 1.39 -9.90 1.14
N LEU A 23 1.17 -8.59 1.12
CA LEU A 23 0.49 -7.92 0.01
C LEU A 23 1.29 -8.05 -1.29
N VAL A 24 2.62 -7.88 -1.23
CA VAL A 24 3.51 -8.08 -2.39
C VAL A 24 3.37 -9.49 -2.96
N ARG A 25 3.43 -10.52 -2.10
CA ARG A 25 3.24 -11.92 -2.52
C ARG A 25 1.87 -12.14 -3.15
N LEU A 26 0.80 -11.59 -2.55
CA LEU A 26 -0.56 -11.71 -3.08
C LEU A 26 -0.70 -11.06 -4.45
N VAL A 27 -0.12 -9.87 -4.65
CA VAL A 27 -0.12 -9.16 -5.94
C VAL A 27 0.63 -9.97 -6.99
N LEU A 28 1.81 -10.51 -6.66
CA LEU A 28 2.61 -11.32 -7.58
C LEU A 28 1.97 -12.68 -7.91
N ALA A 29 1.16 -13.23 -7.00
CA ALA A 29 0.43 -14.48 -7.22
C ALA A 29 -0.79 -14.33 -8.14
N VAL A 30 -1.25 -13.11 -8.42
CA VAL A 30 -2.35 -12.88 -9.37
C VAL A 30 -1.89 -13.30 -10.76
N LYS A 31 -2.50 -14.36 -11.30
CA LYS A 31 -2.20 -14.82 -12.67
C LYS A 31 -2.49 -13.70 -13.68
N PRO A 32 -1.51 -13.31 -14.52
CA PRO A 32 -1.74 -12.32 -15.55
C PRO A 32 -2.73 -12.87 -16.59
N ARG A 33 -3.81 -12.14 -16.83
CA ARG A 33 -4.68 -12.23 -18.00
C ARG A 33 -4.08 -11.45 -19.17
N SER A 34 -3.38 -10.36 -18.87
CA SER A 34 -2.53 -9.60 -19.79
C SER A 34 -1.24 -9.16 -19.08
N GLY A 35 -0.17 -8.87 -19.83
CA GLY A 35 1.11 -8.39 -19.27
C GLY A 35 1.04 -7.03 -18.55
N HIS A 36 -0.14 -6.38 -18.49
CA HIS A 36 -0.34 -5.03 -17.94
C HIS A 36 -1.47 -4.94 -16.90
N ASP A 37 -1.96 -6.07 -16.38
CA ASP A 37 -3.15 -6.09 -15.51
C ASP A 37 -2.97 -5.28 -14.23
N LEU A 38 -1.81 -5.40 -13.57
CA LEU A 38 -1.53 -4.67 -12.33
C LEU A 38 -1.52 -3.15 -12.58
N SER A 39 -0.85 -2.70 -13.63
CA SER A 39 -0.79 -1.28 -14.00
C SER A 39 -2.18 -0.74 -14.36
N THR A 40 -2.98 -1.54 -15.08
CA THR A 40 -4.36 -1.18 -15.43
C THR A 40 -5.25 -1.07 -14.20
N PHE A 41 -5.18 -2.05 -13.30
CA PHE A 41 -5.91 -2.06 -12.04
C PHE A 41 -5.57 -0.83 -11.20
N MET A 42 -4.28 -0.52 -11.02
CA MET A 42 -3.85 0.62 -10.22
C MET A 42 -4.23 1.96 -10.84
N ARG A 43 -4.29 2.05 -12.17
CA ARG A 43 -4.84 3.24 -12.87
C ARG A 43 -6.34 3.42 -12.62
N LEU A 44 -7.12 2.35 -12.71
CA LEU A 44 -8.56 2.39 -12.41
C LEU A 44 -8.80 2.74 -10.93
N LEU A 45 -7.98 2.20 -10.02
CA LEU A 45 -8.02 2.54 -8.61
C LEU A 45 -7.74 4.03 -8.37
N GLY A 46 -6.70 4.59 -8.99
CA GLY A 46 -6.42 6.02 -8.92
C GLY A 46 -7.57 6.89 -9.46
N LEU A 47 -8.19 6.50 -10.58
CA LEU A 47 -9.35 7.17 -11.13
C LEU A 47 -10.55 7.16 -10.17
N ALA A 48 -10.82 6.02 -9.54
CA ALA A 48 -11.90 5.87 -8.55
C ALA A 48 -11.77 6.87 -7.39
N PHE A 49 -10.55 7.10 -6.90
CA PHE A 49 -10.27 8.09 -5.85
C PHE A 49 -10.41 9.52 -6.38
N SER A 50 -9.79 9.85 -7.52
CA SER A 50 -9.81 11.22 -8.06
C SER A 50 -11.20 11.71 -8.47
N GLN A 51 -12.07 10.79 -8.91
CA GLN A 51 -13.42 11.12 -9.37
C GLN A 51 -14.47 11.02 -8.25
N SER A 52 -14.05 10.79 -7.00
CA SER A 52 -14.94 10.67 -5.84
C SER A 52 -16.13 9.73 -6.09
N GLN A 53 -15.88 8.55 -6.68
CA GLN A 53 -16.95 7.62 -7.05
C GLN A 53 -17.58 6.95 -5.81
N GLY A 54 -18.54 7.64 -5.17
CA GLY A 54 -19.19 7.20 -3.93
C GLY A 54 -19.84 5.81 -4.05
N HIS A 55 -20.42 5.49 -5.20
CA HIS A 55 -21.02 4.17 -5.48
C HIS A 55 -19.96 3.05 -5.48
N LEU A 56 -18.80 3.29 -6.08
CA LEU A 56 -17.69 2.34 -6.11
C LEU A 56 -17.10 2.16 -4.71
N ARG A 57 -16.92 3.25 -3.95
CA ARG A 57 -16.49 3.17 -2.54
C ARG A 57 -17.47 2.33 -1.71
N LYS A 58 -18.78 2.52 -1.88
CA LYS A 58 -19.81 1.73 -1.20
C LYS A 58 -19.70 0.26 -1.58
N TYR A 59 -19.63 -0.05 -2.87
CA TYR A 59 -19.49 -1.42 -3.38
C TYR A 59 -18.23 -2.11 -2.85
N LEU A 60 -17.06 -1.45 -2.90
CA LEU A 60 -15.81 -2.01 -2.36
C LEU A 60 -15.90 -2.23 -0.85
N GLY A 61 -16.58 -1.35 -0.11
CA GLY A 61 -16.86 -1.52 1.30
C GLY A 61 -17.75 -2.73 1.59
N GLU A 62 -18.78 -2.95 0.78
CA GLU A 62 -19.69 -4.10 0.93
C GLU A 62 -19.00 -5.44 0.59
N VAL A 63 -18.23 -5.47 -0.49
CA VAL A 63 -17.59 -6.72 -0.98
C VAL A 63 -16.30 -7.04 -0.22
N TYR A 64 -15.45 -6.03 0.03
CA TYR A 64 -14.10 -6.23 0.55
C TYR A 64 -13.88 -5.60 1.94
N GLY A 65 -14.84 -4.85 2.49
CA GLY A 65 -14.66 -4.13 3.75
C GLY A 65 -14.33 -5.05 4.93
N ARG A 66 -14.85 -6.28 4.95
CA ARG A 66 -14.53 -7.26 6.01
C ARG A 66 -13.06 -7.66 6.02
N VAL A 67 -12.51 -7.99 4.84
CA VAL A 67 -11.10 -8.40 4.72
C VAL A 67 -10.17 -7.20 4.95
N PHE A 68 -10.54 -6.02 4.44
CA PHE A 68 -9.81 -4.78 4.67
C PHE A 68 -9.73 -4.44 6.16
N LYS A 69 -10.85 -4.54 6.89
CA LYS A 69 -10.88 -4.28 8.34
C LYS A 69 -9.97 -5.24 9.11
N ARG A 70 -9.96 -6.53 8.76
CA ARG A 70 -9.08 -7.53 9.38
C ARG A 70 -7.60 -7.21 9.15
N TYR A 71 -7.22 -6.87 7.92
CA TYR A 71 -5.86 -6.44 7.60
C TYR A 71 -5.46 -5.18 8.38
N MET A 72 -6.33 -4.17 8.42
CA MET A 72 -6.07 -2.93 9.15
C MET A 72 -5.93 -3.14 10.66
N THR A 73 -6.64 -4.12 11.26
CA THR A 73 -6.42 -4.51 12.66
C THR A 73 -5.02 -5.06 12.90
N LEU A 74 -4.46 -5.83 11.96
CA LEU A 74 -3.09 -6.32 12.07
C LEU A 74 -2.08 -5.16 11.96
N VAL A 75 -2.30 -4.24 11.02
CA VAL A 75 -1.46 -3.03 10.88
C VAL A 75 -1.50 -2.16 12.14
N LEU A 76 -2.68 -2.01 12.75
CA LEU A 76 -2.81 -1.28 14.02
C LEU A 76 -2.04 -1.94 15.16
N ARG A 77 -2.05 -3.28 15.23
CA ARG A 77 -1.30 -4.03 16.24
C ARG A 77 0.21 -3.98 16.02
N SER A 78 0.67 -3.83 14.79
CA SER A 78 2.10 -3.73 14.48
C SER A 78 2.69 -2.33 14.64
N ALA A 79 1.84 -1.33 14.92
CA ALA A 79 2.23 0.05 15.20
C ALA A 79 1.34 0.68 16.31
N PRO A 80 1.35 0.12 17.54
CA PRO A 80 0.42 0.50 18.62
C PRO A 80 0.58 1.95 19.10
N GLU A 81 1.74 2.55 18.90
CA GLU A 81 2.06 3.93 19.28
C GLU A 81 1.45 4.99 18.36
N LEU A 82 0.94 4.62 17.18
CA LEU A 82 0.42 5.58 16.21
C LEU A 82 -1.02 6.01 16.53
N PRO A 83 -1.28 7.33 16.63
CA PRO A 83 -2.64 7.84 16.65
C PRO A 83 -3.42 7.42 15.40
N VAL A 84 -4.69 7.04 15.56
CA VAL A 84 -5.53 6.51 14.47
C VAL A 84 -5.66 7.50 13.30
N ASN A 85 -5.71 8.81 13.59
CA ASN A 85 -5.76 9.86 12.57
C ASN A 85 -4.44 9.95 11.76
N VAL A 86 -3.30 9.70 12.40
CA VAL A 86 -1.99 9.66 11.71
C VAL A 86 -1.90 8.41 10.85
N LEU A 87 -2.31 7.26 11.40
CA LEU A 87 -2.36 6.00 10.65
C LEU A 87 -3.24 6.14 9.40
N PHE A 88 -4.41 6.77 9.51
CA PHE A 88 -5.29 7.03 8.39
C PHE A 88 -4.53 7.70 7.24
N TRP A 89 -3.80 8.78 7.50
CA TRP A 89 -3.04 9.48 6.47
C TRP A 89 -1.86 8.66 5.94
N ARG A 90 -1.08 8.00 6.81
CA ARG A 90 0.05 7.17 6.38
C ARG A 90 -0.39 6.02 5.46
N VAL A 91 -1.52 5.39 5.75
CA VAL A 91 -2.12 4.38 4.86
C VAL A 91 -2.47 4.97 3.50
N HIS A 92 -3.05 6.17 3.46
CA HIS A 92 -3.36 6.83 2.18
C HIS A 92 -2.09 7.29 1.43
N PHE A 93 -1.02 7.68 2.13
CA PHE A 93 0.27 7.99 1.50
C PHE A 93 0.90 6.76 0.87
N MET A 94 0.90 5.61 1.58
CA MET A 94 1.35 4.34 1.02
C MET A 94 0.52 3.95 -0.20
N LEU A 95 -0.81 4.02 -0.09
CA LEU A 95 -1.73 3.68 -1.17
C LEU A 95 -1.54 4.60 -2.39
N GLY A 96 -1.40 5.90 -2.18
CA GLY A 96 -1.15 6.88 -3.23
C GLY A 96 0.19 6.65 -3.93
N SER A 97 1.25 6.41 -3.16
CA SER A 97 2.59 6.09 -3.68
C SER A 97 2.57 4.81 -4.51
N ALA A 98 1.88 3.77 -4.04
CA ALA A 98 1.68 2.54 -4.77
C ALA A 98 0.85 2.75 -6.04
N ALA A 99 -0.28 3.45 -5.96
CA ALA A 99 -1.15 3.74 -7.10
C ALA A 99 -0.42 4.51 -8.19
N PHE A 100 0.31 5.56 -7.84
CA PHE A 100 1.12 6.33 -8.78
C PHE A 100 2.21 5.46 -9.43
N THR A 101 3.03 4.81 -8.61
CA THR A 101 4.19 4.05 -9.10
C THR A 101 3.76 2.88 -9.98
N LEU A 102 2.74 2.12 -9.56
CA LEU A 102 2.29 0.93 -10.28
C LEU A 102 1.48 1.29 -11.54
N SER A 103 0.70 2.37 -11.52
CA SER A 103 0.01 2.85 -12.73
C SER A 103 0.98 3.42 -13.79
N SER A 104 2.06 4.05 -13.34
CA SER A 104 3.07 4.70 -14.21
C SER A 104 4.35 3.87 -14.40
N MET A 105 4.33 2.59 -13.98
CA MET A 105 5.54 1.77 -13.87
C MET A 105 6.33 1.66 -15.17
N LYS A 106 5.67 1.56 -16.33
CA LYS A 106 6.34 1.49 -17.63
C LYS A 106 7.17 2.75 -17.90
N ALA A 107 6.61 3.93 -17.61
CA ALA A 107 7.31 5.20 -17.81
C ALA A 107 8.47 5.35 -16.82
N LEU A 108 8.23 5.07 -15.53
CA LEU A 108 9.27 5.15 -14.49
C LEU A 108 10.45 4.20 -14.76
N LYS A 109 10.18 2.97 -15.22
CA LYS A 109 11.24 2.03 -15.63
C LYS A 109 12.05 2.55 -16.82
N ALA A 110 11.39 3.16 -17.81
CA ALA A 110 12.07 3.71 -18.99
C ALA A 110 12.96 4.91 -18.61
N MET A 111 12.49 5.77 -17.70
CA MET A 111 13.31 6.86 -17.13
C MET A 111 14.52 6.29 -16.39
N GLY A 112 14.31 5.30 -15.50
CA GLY A 112 15.38 4.67 -14.74
C GLY A 112 16.43 3.97 -15.62
N GLU A 113 16.00 3.31 -16.70
CA GLU A 113 16.90 2.70 -17.67
C GLU A 113 17.70 3.77 -18.43
N THR A 114 17.06 4.88 -18.81
CA THR A 114 17.71 5.97 -19.54
C THR A 114 18.72 6.72 -18.69
N GLU A 115 18.38 7.02 -17.43
CA GLU A 115 19.19 7.83 -16.53
C GLU A 115 20.29 7.01 -15.83
N TYR A 116 20.00 5.77 -15.45
CA TYR A 116 20.89 4.96 -14.59
C TYR A 116 21.33 3.64 -15.22
N GLY A 117 20.86 3.30 -16.43
CA GLY A 117 21.18 2.02 -17.08
C GLY A 117 20.58 0.79 -16.38
N GLN A 118 19.65 0.99 -15.44
CA GLN A 118 19.08 -0.08 -14.63
C GLN A 118 17.71 -0.51 -15.14
N ARG A 119 17.56 -1.81 -15.41
CA ARG A 119 16.27 -2.43 -15.76
C ARG A 119 15.65 -3.07 -14.53
N ALA A 120 14.89 -2.28 -13.76
CA ALA A 120 14.22 -2.77 -12.57
C ALA A 120 13.05 -3.73 -12.88
N GLY A 121 13.01 -4.87 -12.18
CA GLY A 121 11.91 -5.82 -12.23
C GLY A 121 10.63 -5.28 -11.57
N THR A 122 9.45 -5.81 -11.94
CA THR A 122 8.20 -5.44 -11.24
C THR A 122 8.20 -5.92 -9.79
N GLU A 123 8.64 -7.15 -9.56
CA GLU A 123 8.81 -7.71 -8.22
C GLU A 123 9.83 -6.91 -7.41
N GLU A 124 10.95 -6.53 -8.00
CA GLU A 124 11.97 -5.72 -7.35
C GLU A 124 11.40 -4.38 -6.85
N ILE A 125 10.67 -3.66 -7.71
CA ILE A 125 10.01 -2.40 -7.33
C ILE A 125 9.02 -2.62 -6.18
N LEU A 126 8.20 -3.68 -6.25
CA LEU A 126 7.24 -4.01 -5.18
C LEU A 126 7.96 -4.34 -3.85
N ARG A 127 9.08 -5.06 -3.91
CA ARG A 127 9.88 -5.38 -2.72
C ARG A 127 10.58 -4.14 -2.15
N GLN A 128 11.01 -3.20 -2.97
CA GLN A 128 11.58 -1.91 -2.50
C GLN A 128 10.55 -1.05 -1.76
N MET A 129 9.26 -1.17 -2.11
CA MET A 129 8.20 -0.46 -1.40
C MET A 129 8.05 -0.91 0.06
N VAL A 130 8.34 -2.17 0.37
CA VAL A 130 8.16 -2.73 1.73
C VAL A 130 8.96 -1.95 2.79
N PRO A 131 10.30 -1.84 2.72
CA PRO A 131 11.06 -1.09 3.71
C PRO A 131 10.76 0.41 3.67
N PHE A 132 10.47 0.98 2.50
CA PHE A 132 10.10 2.40 2.38
C PHE A 132 8.80 2.71 3.12
N PHE A 133 7.76 1.89 2.93
CA PHE A 133 6.48 2.02 3.62
C PHE A 133 6.58 1.69 5.11
N ALA A 134 7.34 0.67 5.47
CA ALA A 134 7.55 0.33 6.88
C ALA A 134 8.25 1.46 7.64
N ALA A 135 9.28 2.07 7.04
CA ALA A 135 9.95 3.24 7.60
C ALA A 135 9.01 4.46 7.65
N GLY A 136 8.28 4.76 6.57
CA GLY A 136 7.31 5.88 6.55
C GLY A 136 6.19 5.73 7.57
N MET A 137 5.79 4.50 7.86
CA MET A 137 4.85 4.16 8.92
C MET A 137 5.42 4.36 10.33
N ARG A 138 6.73 4.27 10.52
CA ARG A 138 7.42 4.52 11.80
C ARG A 138 8.07 5.89 11.90
N ALA A 139 7.91 6.74 10.88
CA ALA A 139 8.43 8.10 10.91
C ALA A 139 7.93 8.86 12.14
N ASP A 140 8.66 9.89 12.55
CA ASP A 140 8.27 10.71 13.70
C ASP A 140 6.89 11.36 13.51
N LEU A 141 6.21 11.58 14.62
CA LEU A 141 4.98 12.37 14.61
C LEU A 141 5.35 13.84 14.39
N LEU A 142 4.57 14.52 13.56
CA LEU A 142 4.65 15.98 13.49
C LEU A 142 4.29 16.53 14.87
N VAL A 143 5.24 17.17 15.53
CA VAL A 143 4.97 17.91 16.77
C VAL A 143 4.26 19.19 16.35
N SER A 144 3.04 19.38 16.85
CA SER A 144 2.13 20.46 16.42
C SER A 144 2.68 21.89 16.58
N ASP A 145 3.81 22.10 17.25
CA ASP A 145 4.39 23.43 17.48
C ASP A 145 4.98 24.09 16.23
N GLU A 146 5.40 23.34 15.20
CA GLU A 146 6.03 23.95 14.01
C GLU A 146 5.03 24.46 12.97
N LEU A 147 3.80 23.93 12.93
CA LEU A 147 2.75 24.39 12.00
C LEU A 147 2.02 25.65 12.47
N ALA A 148 2.14 26.02 13.75
CA ALA A 148 1.53 27.22 14.30
C ALA A 148 2.36 28.50 14.03
N LEU A 149 3.62 28.37 13.62
CA LEU A 149 4.53 29.49 13.38
C LEU A 149 4.61 29.92 11.90
N SER A 150 3.84 29.29 11.01
CA SER A 150 3.87 29.58 9.56
C SER A 150 2.53 29.95 8.93
N VAL A 151 1.55 30.45 9.71
CA VAL A 151 0.30 31.04 9.19
C VAL A 151 0.10 32.44 9.76
#